data_AF-Q1CY88-F1
#
_entry.id   AF-Q1CY88-F1
#
_cell.length_a   1.000
_cell.length_b   1.000
_cell.length_c   1.000
_cell.angle_alpha   90.00
_cell.angle_beta   90.00
_cell.angle_gamma   90.00
#
_symmetry.space_group_name_H-M   'P 1'
#
loop_
_entity.id
_entity.type
_entity.pdbx_description
1 polymer ?
#
loop_
_entity_poly.entity_id
_entity_poly.type
_entity_poly.pdbx_seq_one_letter_code
_entity_poly.pdbx_strand_id
1 'polypeptide(L)'
;MEANSSLVQTVLKWPLPKIREWLDGLSIGEPVDGTHFNWHGFAYALALRARQERSLGWAHIALLVYGVLAQRHSDEEEYSFSLSEMSLRAWMIAELGEREGDFVLDSEPIVEWVQRLTIMPLEEAAHWIALGDLHAVPIEKLRAMRRLKHGLNTLAHALHNTQVEQKHPELVPWLQFRTRLV
;
A
#
# COMPACT_ATOMS: atom_id res chain seq x y z
N MET A 1 -1.64 29.14 -12.12
CA MET A 1 -2.08 28.07 -11.20
C MET A 1 -0.82 27.32 -10.74
N GLU A 2 0.00 27.93 -9.87
CA GLU A 2 1.37 27.46 -9.53
C GLU A 2 1.65 27.39 -8.02
N ALA A 3 0.72 27.80 -7.15
CA ALA A 3 0.98 27.96 -5.71
C ALA A 3 1.15 26.62 -4.95
N ASN A 4 0.53 25.52 -5.40
CA ASN A 4 0.46 24.28 -4.61
C ASN A 4 1.75 23.44 -4.63
N SER A 5 2.58 23.56 -5.68
CA SER A 5 3.89 22.91 -5.71
C SER A 5 4.85 23.51 -4.67
N SER A 6 4.65 24.78 -4.30
CA SER A 6 5.51 25.49 -3.35
C SER A 6 5.35 24.99 -1.92
N LEU A 7 4.12 24.70 -1.47
CA LEU A 7 3.88 24.26 -0.09
C LEU A 7 4.39 22.85 0.16
N VAL A 8 4.08 21.90 -0.74
CA VAL A 8 4.59 20.51 -0.66
C VAL A 8 6.12 20.50 -0.58
N GLN A 9 6.81 21.22 -1.48
CA GLN A 9 8.27 21.29 -1.48
C GLN A 9 8.83 21.98 -0.22
N THR A 10 8.11 22.94 0.34
CA THR A 10 8.51 23.63 1.57
C THR A 10 8.42 22.70 2.77
N VAL A 11 7.27 22.03 2.94
CA VAL A 11 7.03 21.10 4.06
C VAL A 11 8.01 19.94 3.99
N LEU A 12 8.30 19.40 2.81
CA LEU A 12 9.27 18.31 2.65
C LEU A 12 10.70 18.67 3.05
N LYS A 13 11.05 19.96 3.21
CA LYS A 13 12.36 20.38 3.72
C LYS A 13 12.40 20.50 5.24
N TRP A 14 11.26 20.43 5.92
CA TRP A 14 11.21 20.52 7.37
C TRP A 14 11.77 19.27 8.04
N PRO A 15 12.29 19.41 9.28
CA PRO A 15 12.65 18.26 10.09
C PRO A 15 11.39 17.47 10.48
N LEU A 16 11.57 16.18 10.69
CA LEU A 16 10.49 15.23 10.93
C LEU A 16 9.53 15.60 12.08
N PRO A 17 10.00 16.08 13.25
CA PRO A 17 9.11 16.49 14.34
C PRO A 17 8.18 17.63 13.92
N LYS A 18 8.69 18.62 13.18
CA LYS A 18 7.91 19.77 12.71
C LYS A 18 6.81 19.35 11.74
N ILE A 19 7.06 18.33 10.92
CA ILE A 19 6.04 17.81 10.00
C ILE A 19 4.94 17.07 10.76
N ARG A 20 5.30 16.32 11.82
CA ARG A 20 4.31 15.65 12.68
C ARG A 20 3.40 16.68 13.34
N GLU A 21 3.98 17.68 14.01
CA GLU A 21 3.22 18.76 14.64
C GLU A 21 2.32 19.50 13.65
N TRP A 22 2.81 19.73 12.42
CA TRP A 22 2.00 20.33 11.36
C TRP A 22 0.83 19.44 10.92
N LEU A 23 1.05 18.13 10.77
CA LEU A 23 0.00 17.19 10.41
C LEU A 23 -1.04 16.99 11.53
N ASP A 24 -0.63 17.05 12.79
CA ASP A 24 -1.54 16.93 13.94
C ASP A 24 -2.58 18.06 13.97
N GLY A 25 -2.26 19.21 13.40
CA GLY A 25 -3.17 20.35 13.25
C GLY A 25 -4.06 20.31 12.00
N LEU A 26 -3.94 19.29 11.14
CA LEU A 26 -4.62 19.22 9.85
C LEU A 26 -5.60 18.05 9.76
N SER A 27 -6.64 18.25 8.96
CA SER A 27 -7.49 17.15 8.48
C SER A 27 -6.90 16.61 7.18
N ILE A 28 -6.17 15.49 7.24
CA ILE A 28 -5.59 14.86 6.05
C ILE A 28 -6.70 14.55 5.02
N GLY A 29 -6.46 14.93 3.77
CA GLY A 29 -7.44 14.86 2.68
C GLY A 29 -8.22 16.15 2.44
N GLU A 30 -8.22 17.09 3.39
CA GLU A 30 -8.87 18.39 3.25
C GLU A 30 -7.92 19.46 2.68
N PRO A 31 -8.46 20.58 2.14
CA PRO A 31 -7.67 21.76 1.82
C PRO A 31 -6.80 22.25 3.01
N VAL A 32 -5.59 22.73 2.72
CA VAL A 32 -4.71 23.39 3.69
C VAL A 32 -4.83 24.90 3.49
N ASP A 33 -5.12 25.64 4.56
CA ASP A 33 -5.33 27.10 4.52
C ASP A 33 -6.37 27.53 3.47
N GLY A 34 -7.43 26.73 3.31
CA GLY A 34 -8.51 26.98 2.34
C GLY A 34 -8.14 26.70 0.87
N THR A 35 -6.96 26.13 0.62
CA THR A 35 -6.47 25.82 -0.73
C THR A 35 -6.32 24.32 -0.96
N HIS A 36 -6.66 23.85 -2.16
CA HIS A 36 -6.49 22.44 -2.52
C HIS A 36 -5.05 21.99 -2.29
N PHE A 37 -4.85 20.88 -1.61
CA PHE A 37 -3.53 20.32 -1.31
C PHE A 37 -3.39 18.93 -1.94
N ASN A 38 -2.28 18.69 -2.65
CA ASN A 38 -2.02 17.40 -3.29
C ASN A 38 -1.50 16.37 -2.27
N TRP A 39 -2.42 15.83 -1.47
CA TRP A 39 -2.11 14.83 -0.44
C TRP A 39 -1.48 13.56 -0.99
N HIS A 40 -1.92 13.08 -2.16
CA HIS A 40 -1.32 11.92 -2.82
C HIS A 40 0.15 12.18 -3.16
N GLY A 41 0.43 13.32 -3.82
CA GLY A 41 1.80 13.71 -4.18
C GLY A 41 2.69 13.92 -2.95
N PHE A 42 2.12 14.45 -1.87
CA PHE A 42 2.82 14.59 -0.59
C PHE A 42 3.17 13.23 0.04
N ALA A 43 2.20 12.31 0.14
CA ALA A 43 2.42 10.94 0.65
C ALA A 43 3.47 10.19 -0.18
N TYR A 44 3.41 10.33 -1.50
CA TYR A 44 4.40 9.75 -2.42
C TYR A 44 5.81 10.30 -2.15
N ALA A 45 5.96 11.61 -2.00
CA ALA A 45 7.25 12.22 -1.73
C ALA A 45 7.81 11.80 -0.36
N LEU A 46 6.95 11.70 0.66
CA LEU A 46 7.33 11.16 1.98
C LEU A 46 7.80 9.71 1.87
N ALA A 47 7.07 8.86 1.13
CA ALA A 47 7.44 7.46 0.92
C ALA A 47 8.77 7.33 0.17
N LEU A 48 8.98 8.14 -0.87
CA LEU A 48 10.24 8.17 -1.61
C LEU A 48 11.41 8.57 -0.69
N ARG A 49 11.23 9.59 0.12
CA ARG A 49 12.22 10.03 1.11
C ARG A 49 12.50 8.96 2.16
N ALA A 50 11.45 8.27 2.64
CA ALA A 50 11.59 7.16 3.57
C ALA A 50 12.47 6.05 3.02
N ARG A 51 12.31 5.70 1.73
CA ARG A 51 13.16 4.73 1.05
C ARG A 51 14.60 5.21 0.90
N GLN A 52 14.79 6.44 0.41
CA GLN A 52 16.13 7.03 0.20
C GLN A 52 16.94 7.11 1.49
N GLU A 53 16.30 7.53 2.58
CA GLU A 53 16.94 7.70 3.89
C GLU A 53 16.85 6.45 4.77
N ARG A 54 16.18 5.38 4.31
CA ARG A 54 15.86 4.18 5.11
C ARG A 54 15.25 4.53 6.48
N SER A 55 14.35 5.51 6.49
CA SER A 55 13.87 6.15 7.72
C SER A 55 12.47 5.68 8.08
N LEU A 56 12.37 4.94 9.19
CA LEU A 56 11.08 4.54 9.79
C LEU A 56 10.22 5.74 10.14
N GLY A 57 10.83 6.84 10.56
CA GLY A 57 10.09 8.06 10.89
C GLY A 57 9.34 8.62 9.69
N TRP A 58 9.99 8.66 8.52
CA TRP A 58 9.37 9.16 7.28
C TRP A 58 8.34 8.17 6.75
N ALA A 59 8.64 6.87 6.84
CA ALA A 59 7.69 5.83 6.45
C ALA A 59 6.41 5.91 7.29
N HIS A 60 6.53 6.05 8.61
CA HIS A 60 5.39 6.21 9.50
C HIS A 60 4.47 7.35 9.07
N ILE A 61 5.01 8.52 8.71
CA ILE A 61 4.20 9.65 8.26
C ILE A 61 3.53 9.34 6.90
N ALA A 62 4.28 8.76 5.95
CA ALA A 62 3.73 8.40 4.65
C ALA A 62 2.57 7.40 4.80
N LEU A 63 2.73 6.37 5.64
CA LEU A 63 1.71 5.36 5.92
C LEU A 63 0.48 5.97 6.60
N LEU A 64 0.66 6.90 7.55
CA LEU A 64 -0.48 7.64 8.14
C LEU A 64 -1.28 8.40 7.07
N VAL A 65 -0.59 9.14 6.19
CA VAL A 65 -1.27 9.91 5.13
C VAL A 65 -1.97 8.97 4.16
N TYR A 66 -1.31 7.89 3.68
CA TYR A 66 -1.95 6.92 2.81
C TYR A 66 -3.15 6.23 3.46
N GLY A 67 -3.04 5.83 4.73
CA GLY A 67 -4.12 5.18 5.47
C GLY A 67 -5.36 6.07 5.58
N VAL A 68 -5.18 7.36 5.91
CA VAL A 68 -6.31 8.32 5.93
C VAL A 68 -6.88 8.53 4.53
N LEU A 69 -6.03 8.64 3.50
CA LEU A 69 -6.53 8.79 2.12
C LEU A 69 -7.32 7.56 1.67
N ALA A 70 -6.84 6.34 1.97
CA ALA A 70 -7.56 5.11 1.65
C ALA A 70 -8.95 5.08 2.30
N GLN A 71 -9.04 5.39 3.59
CA GLN A 71 -10.32 5.41 4.33
C GLN A 71 -11.36 6.43 3.82
N ARG A 72 -10.89 7.47 3.13
CA ARG A 72 -11.74 8.57 2.66
C ARG A 72 -12.26 8.39 1.24
N HIS A 73 -11.73 7.43 0.49
CA HIS A 73 -12.13 7.15 -0.88
C HIS A 73 -12.75 5.75 -0.94
N SER A 74 -13.31 5.40 -2.09
CA SER A 74 -13.86 4.07 -2.34
C SER A 74 -13.27 3.47 -3.61
N ASP A 75 -13.43 2.15 -3.74
CA ASP A 75 -13.13 1.39 -4.95
C ASP A 75 -11.68 1.52 -5.45
N GLU A 76 -11.46 2.17 -6.59
CA GLU A 76 -10.16 2.25 -7.26
C GLU A 76 -9.17 3.16 -6.54
N GLU A 77 -9.65 4.28 -6.00
CA GLU A 77 -8.80 5.24 -5.29
C GLU A 77 -8.36 4.67 -3.95
N GLU A 78 -9.30 4.09 -3.18
CA GLU A 78 -9.00 3.34 -1.96
C GLU A 78 -7.93 2.28 -2.23
N TYR A 79 -8.16 1.42 -3.24
CA TYR A 79 -7.22 0.38 -3.61
C TYR A 79 -5.84 0.94 -3.99
N SER A 80 -5.79 2.03 -4.76
CA SER A 80 -4.53 2.66 -5.16
C SER A 80 -3.75 3.21 -3.96
N PHE A 81 -4.43 3.81 -2.98
CA PHE A 81 -3.78 4.30 -1.76
C PHE A 81 -3.29 3.15 -0.89
N SER A 82 -4.12 2.12 -0.66
CA SER A 82 -3.72 0.92 0.07
C SER A 82 -2.54 0.20 -0.60
N LEU A 83 -2.53 0.10 -1.93
CA LEU A 83 -1.41 -0.50 -2.66
C LEU A 83 -0.10 0.29 -2.41
N SER A 84 -0.14 1.62 -2.46
CA SER A 84 1.02 2.46 -2.15
C SER A 84 1.48 2.31 -0.70
N GLU A 85 0.53 2.25 0.25
CA GLU A 85 0.80 2.00 1.67
C GLU A 85 1.53 0.66 1.86
N MET A 86 0.93 -0.44 1.37
CA MET A 86 1.46 -1.79 1.55
C MET A 86 2.77 -1.99 0.80
N SER A 87 2.95 -1.34 -0.36
CA SER A 87 4.22 -1.38 -1.10
C SER A 87 5.35 -0.63 -0.38
N LEU A 88 5.03 0.39 0.42
CA LEU A 88 6.01 1.02 1.29
C LEU A 88 6.37 0.10 2.46
N ARG A 89 5.37 -0.47 3.16
CA ARG A 89 5.59 -1.45 4.25
C ARG A 89 6.47 -2.60 3.78
N ALA A 90 6.09 -3.25 2.68
CA ALA A 90 6.83 -4.38 2.12
C ALA A 90 8.30 -4.03 1.83
N TRP A 91 8.55 -2.85 1.26
CA TRP A 91 9.92 -2.39 1.01
C TRP A 91 10.69 -2.15 2.31
N MET A 92 10.08 -1.52 3.31
CA MET A 92 10.75 -1.23 4.59
C MET A 92 11.08 -2.54 5.33
N ILE A 93 10.18 -3.54 5.31
CA ILE A 93 10.42 -4.87 5.87
C ILE A 93 11.53 -5.60 5.09
N ALA A 94 11.49 -5.55 3.76
CA ALA A 94 12.52 -6.14 2.91
C ALA A 94 13.91 -5.55 3.16
N GLU A 95 13.99 -4.27 3.52
CA GLU A 95 15.26 -3.56 3.75
C GLU A 95 15.74 -3.63 5.20
N LEU A 96 14.83 -3.56 6.17
CA LEU A 96 15.15 -3.36 7.60
C LEU A 96 14.80 -4.55 8.49
N GLY A 97 14.13 -5.57 7.94
CA GLY A 97 13.64 -6.74 8.67
C GLY A 97 12.26 -6.54 9.29
N GLU A 98 11.55 -7.64 9.50
CA GLU A 98 10.26 -7.65 10.19
C GLU A 98 10.42 -7.36 11.68
N ARG A 99 9.45 -6.63 12.23
CA ARG A 99 9.26 -6.46 13.67
C ARG A 99 7.77 -6.51 13.99
N GLU A 100 7.34 -7.60 14.61
CA GLU A 100 5.96 -7.79 15.05
C GLU A 100 5.51 -6.65 15.97
N GLY A 101 4.31 -6.11 15.70
CA GLY A 101 3.72 -4.96 16.41
C GLY A 101 4.30 -3.59 16.03
N ASP A 102 5.32 -3.51 15.18
CA ASP A 102 5.86 -2.23 14.70
C ASP A 102 4.95 -1.61 13.65
N PHE A 103 4.64 -0.32 13.79
CA PHE A 103 3.72 0.35 12.87
C PHE A 103 4.14 0.30 11.41
N VAL A 104 5.45 0.20 11.10
CA VAL A 104 5.96 0.16 9.72
C VAL A 104 6.41 -1.24 9.33
N LEU A 105 7.08 -1.94 10.26
CA LEU A 105 7.80 -3.19 10.00
C LEU A 105 7.02 -4.46 10.34
N ASP A 106 5.75 -4.33 10.72
CA ASP A 106 4.85 -5.48 10.86
C ASP A 106 4.26 -5.88 9.50
N SER A 107 4.31 -7.19 9.20
CA SER A 107 3.76 -7.75 7.97
C SER A 107 2.26 -8.02 8.06
N GLU A 108 1.68 -8.10 9.26
CA GLU A 108 0.27 -8.42 9.48
C GLU A 108 -0.69 -7.50 8.69
N PRO A 109 -0.48 -6.16 8.63
CA PRO A 109 -1.35 -5.30 7.82
C PRO A 109 -1.33 -5.63 6.31
N ILE A 110 -0.21 -6.13 5.79
CA ILE A 110 -0.10 -6.56 4.38
C ILE A 110 -0.88 -7.86 4.19
N VAL A 111 -0.74 -8.80 5.13
CA VAL A 111 -1.46 -10.08 5.15
C VAL A 111 -2.97 -9.86 5.18
N GLU A 112 -3.46 -9.08 6.14
CA GLU A 112 -4.88 -8.74 6.26
C GLU A 112 -5.42 -8.08 4.99
N TRP A 113 -4.63 -7.19 4.39
CA TRP A 113 -5.01 -6.54 3.13
C TRP A 113 -5.12 -7.55 1.97
N VAL A 114 -4.17 -8.47 1.83
CA VAL A 114 -4.23 -9.55 0.83
C VAL A 114 -5.43 -10.48 1.07
N GLN A 115 -5.71 -10.83 2.32
CA GLN A 115 -6.89 -11.63 2.67
C GLN A 115 -8.18 -10.92 2.27
N ARG A 116 -8.30 -9.59 2.49
CA ARG A 116 -9.46 -8.81 2.00
C ARG A 116 -9.60 -8.79 0.48
N LEU A 117 -8.49 -8.86 -0.26
CA LEU A 117 -8.51 -8.96 -1.73
C LEU A 117 -8.88 -10.36 -2.23
N THR A 118 -8.83 -11.37 -1.37
CA THR A 118 -9.17 -12.77 -1.69
C THR A 118 -10.69 -12.97 -1.65
N ILE A 119 -11.40 -12.30 -2.56
CA ILE A 119 -12.87 -12.31 -2.63
C ILE A 119 -13.46 -13.55 -3.33
N MET A 120 -12.60 -14.40 -3.89
CA MET A 120 -12.99 -15.63 -4.59
C MET A 120 -12.09 -16.79 -4.17
N PRO A 121 -12.58 -18.04 -4.22
CA PRO A 121 -11.76 -19.22 -3.98
C PRO A 121 -10.64 -19.38 -5.02
N LEU A 122 -9.57 -20.07 -4.63
CA LEU A 122 -8.42 -20.34 -5.51
C LEU A 122 -8.84 -21.16 -6.73
N GLU A 123 -9.75 -22.12 -6.54
CA GLU A 123 -10.26 -23.00 -7.59
C GLU A 123 -11.03 -22.20 -8.65
N GLU A 124 -11.79 -21.18 -8.22
CA GLU A 124 -12.50 -20.30 -9.13
C GLU A 124 -11.51 -19.47 -9.96
N ALA A 125 -10.51 -18.86 -9.32
CA ALA A 125 -9.46 -18.12 -10.03
C ALA A 125 -8.68 -19.03 -11.00
N ALA A 126 -8.32 -20.23 -10.57
CA ALA A 126 -7.64 -21.23 -11.40
C ALA A 126 -8.48 -21.65 -12.61
N HIS A 127 -9.79 -21.80 -12.45
CA HIS A 127 -10.70 -22.09 -13.54
C HIS A 127 -10.70 -20.98 -14.60
N TRP A 128 -10.87 -19.72 -14.18
CA TRP A 128 -10.87 -18.58 -15.10
C TRP A 128 -9.55 -18.43 -15.86
N ILE A 129 -8.41 -18.61 -15.19
CA ILE A 129 -7.09 -18.58 -15.85
C ILE A 129 -6.92 -19.75 -16.83
N ALA A 130 -7.44 -20.94 -16.51
CA ALA A 130 -7.32 -22.12 -17.35
C ALA A 130 -8.13 -22.05 -18.64
N LEU A 131 -9.23 -21.26 -18.69
CA LEU A 131 -10.01 -21.05 -19.91
C LEU A 131 -9.20 -20.38 -21.03
N GLY A 132 -8.13 -19.66 -20.69
CA GLY A 132 -7.20 -19.04 -21.65
C GLY A 132 -7.77 -17.86 -22.45
N ASP A 133 -9.09 -17.70 -22.50
CA ASP A 133 -9.77 -16.56 -23.10
C ASP A 133 -10.17 -15.52 -22.04
N LEU A 134 -9.32 -14.50 -21.87
CA LEU A 134 -9.58 -13.41 -20.93
C LEU A 134 -10.79 -12.56 -21.31
N HIS A 135 -11.22 -12.57 -22.57
CA HIS A 135 -12.42 -11.83 -23.00
C HIS A 135 -13.71 -12.49 -22.51
N ALA A 136 -13.67 -13.78 -22.20
CA ALA A 136 -14.79 -14.51 -21.61
C ALA A 136 -14.92 -14.28 -20.10
N VAL A 137 -13.90 -13.73 -19.44
CA VAL A 137 -13.91 -13.49 -17.99
C VAL A 137 -14.65 -12.17 -17.70
N PRO A 138 -15.63 -12.16 -16.76
CA PRO A 138 -16.28 -10.92 -16.35
C PRO A 138 -15.28 -9.86 -15.89
N ILE A 139 -15.48 -8.60 -16.30
CA ILE A 139 -14.54 -7.51 -16.01
C ILE A 139 -14.24 -7.35 -14.51
N GLU A 140 -15.24 -7.53 -13.65
CA GLU A 140 -15.04 -7.43 -12.19
C GLU A 140 -14.17 -8.56 -11.64
N LYS A 141 -14.24 -9.77 -12.22
CA LYS A 141 -13.35 -10.88 -11.87
C LYS A 141 -11.93 -10.61 -12.34
N LEU A 142 -11.76 -10.05 -13.55
CA LEU A 142 -10.45 -9.60 -14.03
C LEU A 142 -9.83 -8.53 -13.13
N ARG A 143 -10.61 -7.53 -12.73
CA ARG A 143 -10.15 -6.48 -11.79
C ARG A 143 -9.76 -7.08 -10.45
N ALA A 144 -10.60 -7.94 -9.87
CA ALA A 144 -10.30 -8.61 -8.61
C ALA A 144 -9.01 -9.45 -8.68
N MET A 145 -8.82 -10.23 -9.75
CA MET A 145 -7.59 -11.02 -9.95
C MET A 145 -6.35 -10.13 -10.10
N ARG A 146 -6.44 -9.00 -10.82
CA ARG A 146 -5.32 -8.05 -10.93
C ARG A 146 -4.99 -7.43 -9.58
N ARG A 147 -6.00 -7.00 -8.82
CA ARG A 147 -5.81 -6.43 -7.47
C ARG A 147 -5.14 -7.45 -6.55
N LEU A 148 -5.64 -8.69 -6.54
CA LEU A 148 -5.07 -9.79 -5.76
C LEU A 148 -3.63 -10.10 -6.19
N LYS A 149 -3.33 -10.13 -7.49
CA LYS A 149 -1.96 -10.34 -8.01
C LYS A 149 -1.00 -9.27 -7.49
N HIS A 150 -1.39 -8.01 -7.55
CA HIS A 150 -0.58 -6.92 -7.01
C HIS A 150 -0.38 -7.07 -5.50
N GLY A 151 -1.44 -7.38 -4.74
CA GLY A 151 -1.34 -7.64 -3.31
C GLY A 151 -0.38 -8.77 -2.97
N LEU A 152 -0.50 -9.91 -3.67
CA LEU A 152 0.38 -11.06 -3.51
C LEU A 152 1.83 -10.73 -3.90
N ASN A 153 2.06 -9.91 -4.92
CA ASN A 153 3.41 -9.46 -5.28
C ASN A 153 4.01 -8.53 -4.23
N THR A 154 3.20 -7.65 -3.64
CA THR A 154 3.61 -6.80 -2.52
C THR A 154 4.00 -7.64 -1.31
N LEU A 155 3.17 -8.63 -0.95
CA LEU A 155 3.50 -9.56 0.15
C LEU A 155 4.75 -10.38 -0.17
N ALA A 156 4.85 -10.92 -1.39
CA ALA A 156 6.00 -11.69 -1.86
C ALA A 156 7.32 -10.92 -1.76
N HIS A 157 7.29 -9.60 -1.92
CA HIS A 157 8.48 -8.75 -1.80
C HIS A 157 9.04 -8.69 -0.37
N ALA A 158 8.18 -8.86 0.65
CA ALA A 158 8.60 -8.85 2.05
C ALA A 158 8.98 -10.24 2.58
N LEU A 159 8.59 -11.32 1.89
CA LEU A 159 8.61 -12.70 2.43
C LEU A 159 9.95 -13.13 3.00
N HIS A 160 11.08 -12.81 2.34
CA HIS A 160 12.41 -13.28 2.76
C HIS A 160 12.82 -12.81 4.16
N ASN A 161 12.18 -11.78 4.68
CA ASN A 161 12.42 -11.22 6.00
C ASN A 161 11.27 -11.43 6.97
N THR A 162 10.30 -12.30 6.65
CA THR A 162 9.11 -12.51 7.48
C THR A 162 8.87 -13.99 7.77
N GLN A 163 8.00 -14.27 8.74
CA GLN A 163 7.48 -15.63 8.99
C GLN A 163 6.06 -15.86 8.43
N VAL A 164 5.64 -15.06 7.44
CA VAL A 164 4.27 -15.08 6.91
C VAL A 164 3.84 -16.48 6.45
N GLU A 165 4.69 -17.24 5.75
CA GLU A 165 4.33 -18.58 5.27
C GLU A 165 4.06 -19.57 6.41
N GLN A 166 4.66 -19.35 7.58
CA GLN A 166 4.45 -20.19 8.78
C GLN A 166 3.21 -19.75 9.55
N LYS A 167 2.98 -18.44 9.65
CA LYS A 167 1.84 -17.85 10.38
C LYS A 167 0.52 -17.94 9.60
N HIS A 168 0.59 -17.83 8.28
CA HIS A 168 -0.54 -17.80 7.34
C HIS A 168 -0.39 -18.84 6.23
N PRO A 169 -0.38 -20.14 6.58
CA PRO A 169 -0.21 -21.21 5.59
C PRO A 169 -1.30 -21.22 4.52
N GLU A 170 -2.48 -20.65 4.79
CA GLU A 170 -3.58 -20.49 3.83
C GLU A 170 -3.23 -19.56 2.64
N LEU A 171 -2.25 -18.68 2.79
CA LEU A 171 -1.78 -17.81 1.70
C LEU A 171 -0.74 -18.47 0.81
N VAL A 172 -0.11 -19.57 1.25
CA VAL A 172 0.94 -20.26 0.47
C VAL A 172 0.45 -20.71 -0.91
N PRO A 173 -0.73 -21.34 -1.07
CA PRO A 173 -1.26 -21.69 -2.39
C PRO A 173 -1.45 -20.47 -3.29
N TRP A 174 -1.94 -19.35 -2.75
CA TRP A 174 -2.11 -18.09 -3.48
C TRP A 174 -0.78 -17.48 -3.90
N LEU A 175 0.20 -17.47 -3.00
CA LEU A 175 1.56 -17.00 -3.28
C LEU A 175 2.20 -17.82 -4.41
N GLN A 176 2.01 -19.13 -4.43
CA GLN A 176 2.48 -19.99 -5.53
C GLN A 176 1.72 -19.73 -6.84
N PHE A 177 0.41 -19.48 -6.76
CA PHE A 177 -0.44 -19.21 -7.91
C PHE A 177 -0.24 -17.81 -8.53
N ARG A 178 0.30 -16.85 -7.77
CA ARG A 178 0.39 -15.43 -8.16
C ARG A 178 1.01 -15.16 -9.53
N THR A 179 1.99 -15.98 -9.95
CA THR A 179 2.70 -15.82 -11.23
C THR A 179 1.83 -16.15 -12.44
N ARG A 180 0.71 -16.85 -12.21
CA ARG A 180 -0.28 -17.24 -13.22
C ARG A 180 -1.48 -16.30 -13.29
N LEU A 181 -1.68 -15.44 -12.28
CA LEU A 181 -2.72 -14.41 -12.32
C LEU A 181 -2.42 -13.39 -13.42
N VAL A 182 -3.49 -12.80 -13.97
CA VAL A 182 -3.45 -11.77 -15.02
C VAL A 182 -3.05 -10.43 -14.45
#